data_AF-F4RC34-F1
#
_entry.id   AF-F4RC34-F1
#
_cell.length_a   1.000
_cell.length_b   1.000
_cell.length_c   1.000
_cell.angle_alpha   90.00
_cell.angle_beta   90.00
_cell.angle_gamma   90.00
#
_symmetry.space_group_name_H-M   'P 1'
#
loop_
_entity.id
_entity.type
_entity.pdbx_description
1 polymer ?
#
loop_
_entity_poly.entity_id
_entity_poly.type
_entity_poly.pdbx_seq_one_letter_code
_entity_poly.pdbx_strand_id
1 'polypeptide(L)'
;MHYLTDAFSHWTYQQSKGHRFVTDLRGCGSVVTNPQIHDINPANVWGSRNGRAPAVALMLVQHRCQLGCQILQLPKLVRIPVETPKEDLIWQHSQVLPDGEKVEARHVDLPTYLALSTRPAPRLTPPAPPQFPF
;
A
#
# COMPACT_ATOMS: atom_id res chain seq x y z
N MET A 1 23.97 -8.12 9.23
CA MET A 1 22.87 -8.13 10.22
C MET A 1 22.07 -6.85 10.08
N HIS A 2 20.91 -6.88 9.41
CA HIS A 2 20.08 -5.69 9.14
C HIS A 2 19.00 -5.54 10.22
N TYR A 3 19.39 -5.35 11.49
CA TYR A 3 18.45 -5.32 12.62
C TYR A 3 17.43 -4.17 12.54
N LEU A 4 17.76 -3.07 11.85
CA LEU A 4 16.83 -1.95 11.63
C LEU A 4 15.74 -2.29 10.62
N THR A 5 16.03 -3.04 9.55
CA THR A 5 15.01 -3.39 8.56
C THR A 5 14.04 -4.42 9.13
N ASP A 6 14.51 -5.37 9.94
CA ASP A 6 13.64 -6.31 10.64
C ASP A 6 12.74 -5.60 11.68
N ALA A 7 13.30 -4.64 12.42
CA ALA A 7 12.52 -3.80 13.32
C ALA A 7 11.52 -2.91 12.56
N PHE A 8 11.85 -2.45 11.35
CA PHE A 8 10.93 -1.72 10.49
C PHE A 8 9.76 -2.60 10.03
N SER A 9 10.02 -3.87 9.68
CA SER A 9 8.96 -4.84 9.37
C SER A 9 8.00 -4.99 10.56
N HIS A 10 8.52 -5.13 11.78
CA HIS A 10 7.70 -5.16 13.00
C HIS A 10 6.92 -3.84 13.18
N TRP A 11 7.60 -2.70 13.10
CA TRP A 11 6.97 -1.39 13.28
C TRP A 11 5.81 -1.18 12.29
N THR A 12 5.97 -1.57 11.01
CA THR A 12 4.88 -1.45 10.02
C THR A 12 3.68 -2.34 10.34
N TYR A 13 3.90 -3.55 10.89
CA TYR A 13 2.84 -4.40 11.42
C TYR A 13 2.09 -3.72 12.58
N GLN A 14 2.83 -3.15 13.53
CA GLN A 14 2.29 -2.46 14.69
C GLN A 14 1.46 -1.23 14.25
N GLN A 15 2.04 -0.42 13.37
CA GLN A 15 1.47 0.83 12.88
C GLN A 15 0.19 0.58 12.06
N SER A 16 0.14 -0.52 11.33
CA SER A 16 -1.05 -0.92 10.58
C SER A 16 -2.09 -1.64 11.43
N LYS A 17 -1.90 -1.76 12.75
CA LYS A 17 -2.78 -2.51 13.67
C LYS A 17 -2.95 -3.98 13.23
N GLY A 18 -1.88 -4.57 12.75
CA GLY A 18 -1.82 -5.98 12.36
C GLY A 18 -2.32 -6.29 10.95
N HIS A 19 -2.75 -5.30 10.17
CA HIS A 19 -3.26 -5.53 8.81
C HIS A 19 -2.14 -5.89 7.83
N ARG A 20 -0.98 -5.25 7.93
CA ARG A 20 0.08 -5.38 6.93
C ARG A 20 1.47 -5.13 7.49
N PHE A 21 2.48 -5.65 6.80
CA PHE A 21 3.87 -5.32 7.09
C PHE A 21 4.70 -5.27 5.83
N VAL A 22 5.85 -4.60 5.91
CA VAL A 22 6.79 -4.43 4.80
C VAL A 22 7.99 -5.34 5.00
N THR A 23 8.48 -5.97 3.93
CA THR A 23 9.67 -6.84 3.92
C THR A 23 10.46 -6.69 2.61
N ASP A 24 11.49 -7.52 2.43
CA ASP A 24 12.35 -7.60 1.23
C ASP A 24 12.95 -6.24 0.84
N LEU A 25 13.29 -5.43 1.86
CA LEU A 25 13.94 -4.14 1.68
C LEU A 25 15.38 -4.34 1.24
N ARG A 26 15.70 -3.89 0.03
CA ARG A 26 17.05 -3.97 -0.57
C ARG A 26 17.57 -2.57 -0.86
N GLY A 27 18.86 -2.31 -0.68
CA GLY A 27 19.42 -0.99 -0.99
C GLY A 27 20.70 -0.66 -0.24
N CYS A 28 21.00 0.63 -0.12
CA CYS A 28 22.22 1.14 0.48
C CYS A 28 21.91 2.23 1.52
N GLY A 29 22.42 2.06 2.74
CA GLY A 29 22.17 2.98 3.85
C GLY A 29 20.67 3.09 4.16
N SER A 30 20.15 4.32 4.16
CA SER A 30 18.74 4.64 4.38
C SER A 30 17.88 4.57 3.11
N VAL A 31 18.49 4.36 1.95
CA VAL A 31 17.77 4.29 0.66
C VAL A 31 17.47 2.83 0.35
N VAL A 32 16.19 2.49 0.31
CA VAL A 32 15.68 1.14 0.06
C VAL A 32 14.80 1.09 -1.19
N THR A 33 14.74 -0.08 -1.81
CA THR A 33 14.11 -0.34 -3.10
C THR A 33 13.40 -1.70 -3.07
N ASN A 34 12.44 -1.85 -3.97
CA ASN A 34 11.65 -3.07 -4.17
C ASN A 34 11.04 -3.65 -2.88
N PRO A 35 10.35 -2.83 -2.06
CA PRO A 35 9.67 -3.34 -0.86
C PRO A 35 8.59 -4.34 -1.24
N GLN A 36 8.36 -5.29 -0.35
CA GLN A 36 7.21 -6.17 -0.40
C GLN A 36 6.22 -5.87 0.70
N ILE A 37 4.96 -5.73 0.33
CA ILE A 37 3.89 -5.39 1.27
C ILE A 37 2.96 -6.59 1.38
N HIS A 38 2.95 -7.23 2.55
CA HIS A 38 2.03 -8.31 2.84
C HIS A 38 0.85 -7.74 3.61
N ASP A 39 -0.35 -7.91 3.07
CA ASP A 39 -1.59 -7.42 3.65
C ASP A 39 -2.54 -8.60 3.84
N ILE A 40 -3.28 -8.59 4.94
CA ILE A 40 -4.32 -9.58 5.23
C ILE A 40 -5.59 -9.33 4.42
N ASN A 41 -5.83 -8.08 3.98
CA ASN A 41 -6.93 -7.75 3.10
C ASN A 41 -6.60 -8.20 1.65
N PRO A 42 -7.29 -9.21 1.10
CA PRO A 42 -7.00 -9.71 -0.25
C PRO A 42 -7.30 -8.69 -1.35
N ALA A 43 -8.15 -7.70 -1.08
CA ALA A 43 -8.48 -6.67 -2.06
C ALA A 43 -7.39 -5.58 -2.21
N ASN A 44 -6.42 -5.54 -1.28
CA ASN A 44 -5.29 -4.62 -1.38
C ASN A 44 -4.19 -5.20 -2.29
N VAL A 45 -4.09 -4.67 -3.51
CA VAL A 45 -3.07 -5.08 -4.48
C VAL A 45 -1.91 -4.10 -4.48
N TRP A 46 -0.77 -4.54 -3.94
CA TRP A 46 0.47 -3.74 -3.90
C TRP A 46 1.49 -4.14 -4.99
N GLY A 47 1.22 -5.19 -5.76
CA GLY A 47 2.14 -5.75 -6.76
C GLY A 47 2.10 -7.27 -6.82
N SER A 48 2.67 -7.86 -7.87
CA SER A 48 2.54 -9.29 -8.21
C SER A 48 3.05 -10.28 -7.15
N ARG A 49 3.98 -9.85 -6.29
CA ARG A 49 4.56 -10.67 -5.21
C ARG A 49 4.07 -10.24 -3.81
N ASN A 50 3.09 -9.35 -3.74
CA ASN A 50 2.56 -8.73 -2.52
C ASN A 50 1.15 -9.30 -2.16
N GLY A 51 0.67 -9.08 -0.93
CA GLY A 51 -0.73 -9.41 -0.54
C GLY A 51 -1.01 -10.87 -0.14
N ARG A 52 -0.24 -11.44 0.80
CA ARG A 52 -0.49 -12.81 1.30
C ARG A 52 -0.81 -12.80 2.79
N ALA A 53 -2.08 -13.03 3.14
CA ALA A 53 -2.51 -13.23 4.53
C ALA A 53 -1.69 -14.29 5.30
N PRO A 54 -1.28 -15.43 4.70
CA PRO A 54 -0.39 -16.38 5.36
C PRO A 54 0.97 -15.79 5.76
N ALA A 55 1.51 -14.84 4.99
CA ALA A 55 2.78 -14.20 5.32
C ALA A 55 2.66 -13.32 6.57
N VAL A 56 1.51 -12.66 6.77
CA VAL A 56 1.22 -11.89 7.99
C VAL A 56 1.19 -12.81 9.21
N ALA A 57 0.58 -13.98 9.11
CA ALA A 57 0.60 -14.97 10.18
C ALA A 57 2.02 -15.50 10.47
N LEU A 58 2.82 -15.72 9.42
CA LEU A 58 4.18 -16.25 9.53
C LEU A 58 5.14 -15.27 10.20
N MET A 59 4.97 -13.96 9.98
CA MET A 59 5.76 -12.90 10.63
C MET A 59 5.73 -13.04 12.16
N LEU A 60 4.57 -13.35 12.75
CA LEU A 60 4.39 -13.52 14.19
C LEU A 60 5.19 -14.71 14.75
N VAL A 61 5.49 -15.70 13.92
CA VAL A 61 6.24 -16.91 14.29
C VAL A 61 7.75 -16.72 14.07
N GLN A 62 8.11 -16.03 12.99
CA GLN A 62 9.50 -15.93 12.55
C GLN A 62 10.24 -14.73 13.15
N HIS A 63 9.56 -13.62 13.39
CA HIS A 63 10.20 -12.43 13.93
C HIS A 63 10.61 -12.63 15.38
N ARG A 64 11.83 -12.21 15.71
CA ARG A 64 12.34 -12.18 17.08
C ARG A 64 12.87 -10.79 17.35
N CYS A 65 12.27 -10.07 18.31
CA CYS A 65 12.73 -8.73 18.67
C CYS A 65 14.24 -8.74 18.98
N GLN A 66 15.01 -8.03 18.16
CA GLN A 66 16.45 -7.81 18.33
C GLN A 66 16.72 -6.37 18.80
N LEU A 67 18.00 -5.97 18.79
CA LEU A 67 18.47 -4.63 19.13
C LEU A 67 17.67 -3.50 18.43
N GLY A 68 17.31 -3.67 17.16
CA GLY A 68 16.53 -2.65 16.43
C GLY A 68 15.18 -2.36 17.08
N CYS A 69 14.44 -3.40 17.47
CA CYS A 69 13.14 -3.24 18.15
C CYS A 69 13.31 -2.58 19.52
N GLN A 70 14.40 -2.89 20.23
CA GLN A 70 14.70 -2.31 21.55
C GLN A 70 15.04 -0.82 21.45
N ILE A 71 15.88 -0.43 20.48
CA ILE A 71 16.23 0.97 20.21
C ILE A 71 14.97 1.78 19.87
N LEU A 72 14.08 1.20 19.06
CA LEU A 72 12.81 1.82 18.67
C LEU A 72 11.70 1.67 19.73
N GLN A 73 11.98 1.02 20.87
CA GLN A 73 11.04 0.77 21.94
C GLN A 73 9.73 0.12 21.47
N LEU A 74 9.83 -0.77 20.47
CA LEU A 74 8.67 -1.51 19.97
C LEU A 74 8.19 -2.48 21.06
N PRO A 75 6.87 -2.59 21.29
CA PRO A 75 6.33 -3.60 22.18
C PRO A 75 6.64 -4.99 21.64
N LYS A 76 6.43 -6.02 22.47
CA LYS A 76 6.56 -7.40 22.01
C LYS A 76 5.58 -7.65 20.86
N LEU A 77 6.06 -8.28 19.79
CA LEU A 77 5.20 -8.65 18.68
C LEU A 77 4.17 -9.69 19.15
N VAL A 78 2.90 -9.33 19.02
CA VAL A 78 1.75 -10.18 19.36
C VAL A 78 0.72 -10.13 18.24
N ARG A 79 -0.10 -11.18 18.15
CA ARG A 79 -1.21 -11.19 17.19
C ARG A 79 -2.20 -10.08 17.56
N ILE A 80 -2.50 -9.21 16.59
CA ILE A 80 -3.56 -8.21 16.72
C ILE A 80 -4.76 -8.77 15.96
N PRO A 81 -5.93 -8.93 16.58
CA PRO A 81 -7.14 -9.33 15.88
C PRO A 81 -7.48 -8.30 14.80
N VAL A 82 -7.67 -8.77 13.57
CA VAL A 82 -8.03 -7.93 12.43
C VAL A 82 -9.35 -8.44 11.86
N GLU A 83 -10.31 -7.53 11.71
CA GLU A 83 -11.47 -7.76 10.87
C GLU A 83 -11.05 -7.60 9.41
N THR A 84 -11.07 -8.69 8.66
CA THR A 84 -10.88 -8.63 7.22
C THR A 84 -12.14 -8.05 6.57
N PRO A 85 -12.04 -6.97 5.78
CA PRO A 85 -13.18 -6.46 5.04
C PRO A 85 -13.69 -7.53 4.06
N LYS A 86 -14.97 -7.45 3.72
CA LYS A 86 -15.60 -8.36 2.75
C LYS A 86 -14.82 -8.32 1.43
N GLU A 87 -14.58 -9.50 0.86
CA GLU A 87 -13.64 -9.78 -0.24
C GLU A 87 -13.87 -8.93 -1.50
N ASP A 88 -15.05 -8.32 -1.64
CA ASP A 88 -15.51 -7.66 -2.87
C ASP A 88 -15.09 -6.19 -3.00
N LEU A 89 -14.40 -5.61 -2.00
CA LEU A 89 -14.12 -4.17 -1.96
C LEU A 89 -12.65 -3.83 -2.23
N ILE A 90 -12.38 -3.21 -3.38
CA ILE A 90 -11.08 -2.71 -3.83
C ILE A 90 -10.74 -1.40 -3.12
N TRP A 91 -9.48 -1.26 -2.70
CA TRP A 91 -8.95 0.04 -2.28
C TRP A 91 -8.69 0.94 -3.48
N GLN A 92 -9.49 2.00 -3.62
CA GLN A 92 -9.27 3.08 -4.57
C GLN A 92 -8.39 4.15 -3.91
N HIS A 93 -7.22 4.42 -4.48
CA HIS A 93 -6.37 5.53 -4.06
C HIS A 93 -6.98 6.87 -4.46
N SER A 94 -6.56 7.95 -3.80
CA SER A 94 -6.96 9.28 -4.22
C SER A 94 -6.43 9.57 -5.62
N GLN A 95 -7.32 10.05 -6.49
CA GLN A 95 -6.99 10.34 -7.88
C GLN A 95 -7.81 11.51 -8.40
N VAL A 96 -7.27 12.22 -9.38
CA VAL A 96 -8.03 13.20 -10.17
C VAL A 96 -8.44 12.49 -11.45
N LEU A 97 -9.75 12.34 -11.65
CA LEU A 97 -10.30 11.73 -12.85
C LEU A 97 -10.11 12.65 -14.06
N PRO A 98 -10.22 12.11 -15.29
CA PRO A 98 -10.01 12.91 -16.50
C PRO A 98 -10.95 14.13 -16.61
N ASP A 99 -12.15 14.05 -16.03
CA ASP A 99 -13.14 15.12 -15.93
C ASP A 99 -12.81 16.20 -14.87
N GLY A 100 -11.69 16.05 -14.15
CA GLY A 100 -11.27 16.93 -13.07
C GLY A 100 -11.89 16.60 -11.71
N GLU A 101 -12.76 15.58 -11.61
CA GLU A 101 -13.33 15.13 -10.34
C GLU A 101 -12.23 14.55 -9.45
N LYS A 102 -12.19 14.97 -8.18
CA LYS A 102 -11.27 14.42 -7.19
C LYS A 102 -11.94 13.27 -6.45
N VAL A 103 -11.36 12.08 -6.56
CA VAL A 103 -11.76 10.92 -5.79
C VAL A 103 -10.86 10.83 -4.56
N GLU A 104 -11.46 10.75 -3.37
CA GLU A 104 -10.74 10.49 -2.13
C GLU A 104 -10.46 8.99 -1.95
N ALA A 105 -9.45 8.67 -1.15
CA ALA A 105 -9.04 7.29 -0.95
C ALA A 105 -10.08 6.53 -0.11
N ARG A 106 -10.67 5.46 -0.67
CA ARG A 106 -11.74 4.68 -0.01
C ARG A 106 -11.82 3.26 -0.58
N HIS A 107 -12.56 2.39 0.12
CA HIS A 107 -12.94 1.09 -0.40
C HIS A 107 -14.18 1.22 -1.31
N VAL A 108 -14.16 0.58 -2.48
CA VAL A 108 -15.24 0.54 -3.48
C VAL A 108 -15.36 -0.86 -4.07
N ASP A 109 -16.55 -1.27 -4.50
CA ASP A 109 -16.70 -2.56 -5.22
C ASP A 109 -16.04 -2.51 -6.62
N LEU A 110 -15.72 -3.69 -7.16
CA LEU A 110 -15.08 -3.83 -8.48
C LEU A 110 -15.88 -3.15 -9.62
N PRO A 111 -17.21 -3.33 -9.75
CA PRO A 111 -18.01 -2.59 -10.72
C PRO A 111 -17.85 -1.07 -10.62
N THR A 112 -17.96 -0.51 -9.40
CA THR A 112 -17.78 0.93 -9.17
C THR A 112 -16.37 1.39 -9.57
N TYR A 113 -15.33 0.63 -9.21
CA TYR A 113 -13.95 0.95 -9.59
C TYR A 113 -13.74 0.97 -11.11
N LEU A 114 -14.27 -0.03 -11.83
CA LEU A 114 -14.17 -0.13 -13.30
C LEU A 114 -14.95 0.99 -14.00
N ALA A 115 -16.12 1.34 -13.49
CA ALA A 115 -16.93 2.44 -14.04
C ALA A 115 -16.21 3.80 -13.93
N LEU A 116 -15.46 4.02 -12.84
CA LEU A 116 -14.65 5.24 -12.67
C LEU A 116 -13.41 5.23 -13.58
N SER A 117 -12.80 4.05 -13.79
CA SER A 117 -11.57 3.91 -14.57
C SER A 117 -11.79 4.00 -16.08
N THR A 118 -13.01 3.75 -16.56
CA THR A 118 -13.37 3.78 -17.99
C THR A 118 -13.96 5.10 -18.45
N ARG A 119 -14.07 6.11 -17.56
CA ARG A 119 -14.56 7.44 -17.95
C ARG A 119 -13.67 8.04 -19.04
N PRO A 120 -14.21 8.36 -20.23
CA PRO A 120 -13.41 8.95 -21.30
C PRO A 120 -12.86 10.30 -20.85
N ALA A 121 -11.61 10.57 -21.21
CA ALA A 121 -11.05 11.90 -21.01
C ALA A 121 -11.92 12.94 -21.72
N PRO A 122 -12.23 14.09 -21.09
CA PRO A 122 -12.82 15.19 -21.82
C PRO A 122 -11.89 15.48 -23.01
N ARG A 123 -12.47 15.57 -24.21
CA ARG A 123 -11.70 16.02 -25.37
C ARG A 123 -11.16 17.40 -25.01
N LEU A 124 -9.85 17.48 -24.82
CA LEU A 124 -9.17 18.77 -24.82
C LEU A 124 -9.49 19.39 -26.18
N THR A 125 -10.25 20.49 -26.18
CA THR A 125 -10.37 21.33 -27.37
C THR A 125 -8.94 21.72 -27.76
N PRO A 126 -8.51 21.44 -29.00
CA PRO A 126 -7.20 21.88 -29.46
C PRO A 126 -7.06 23.38 -29.19
N PRO A 127 -5.92 23.86 -28.66
CA PRO A 127 -5.70 25.28 -28.52
C PRO A 127 -5.89 25.95 -29.88
N ALA A 128 -6.52 27.14 -29.89
CA ALA A 128 -6.69 27.90 -31.11
C ALA A 128 -5.34 28.07 -31.82
N PRO A 129 -5.26 27.90 -33.15
CA PRO A 129 -4.01 28.08 -33.87
C PRO A 129 -3.45 29.48 -33.58
N PRO A 130 -2.13 29.62 -33.39
CA PRO A 130 -1.52 30.92 -33.15
C PRO A 130 -1.87 31.87 -34.29
N GLN A 131 -2.43 33.02 -33.95
CA GLN A 131 -2.66 34.10 -34.90
C GLN A 131 -1.30 34.78 -35.16
N PHE A 132 -0.73 34.53 -36.34
CA PHE A 132 0.44 35.27 -36.79
C PHE A 132 -0.02 36.60 -37.40
N PRO A 133 0.42 37.77 -36.89
CA PRO A 133 0.21 39.02 -37.58
C PRO A 133 1.05 39.04 -38.86
N PHE A 134 0.42 39.40 -39.99
CA PHE A 134 1.08 39.71 -41.25
C PHE A 134 1.71 41.10 -41.22
#